data_AF-A0A7W1CXD0-F1
#
_entry.id   AF-A0A7W1CXD0-F1
#
_cell.length_a   1.000
_cell.length_b   1.000
_cell.length_c   1.000
_cell.angle_alpha   90.00
_cell.angle_beta   90.00
_cell.angle_gamma   90.00
#
_symmetry.space_group_name_H-M   'P 1'
#
loop_
_entity.id
_entity.type
_entity.pdbx_description
1 polymer ?
#
loop_
_entity_poly.entity_id
_entity_poly.type
_entity_poly.pdbx_seq_one_letter_code
_entity_poly.pdbx_strand_id
1 'polypeptide(L)'
;MKRATITLPDELEEALEAYRRSQDLPLPLTALTQAALREYLEKRGFLPPSSGRSFGITPSRRGSGNKDVSSEHDRYLAEAAEG
;
A
#
# COMPACT_ATOMS: atom_id res chain seq x y z
N MET A 1 21.66 11.00 8.35
CA MET A 1 20.96 11.11 7.05
C MET A 1 21.89 10.60 5.95
N LYS A 2 21.36 9.85 4.97
CA LYS A 2 22.13 9.40 3.80
C LYS A 2 21.94 10.42 2.67
N ARG A 3 23.02 10.84 2.01
CA ARG A 3 22.99 11.76 0.87
C ARG A 3 23.31 10.99 -0.41
N ALA A 4 22.54 11.24 -1.46
CA ALA A 4 22.75 10.69 -2.80
C ALA A 4 22.49 11.78 -3.84
N THR A 5 23.19 11.71 -4.97
CA THR A 5 22.95 12.52 -6.16
C THR A 5 22.32 11.63 -7.21
N ILE A 6 21.18 12.04 -7.76
CA ILE A 6 20.41 11.29 -8.76
C ILE A 6 20.16 12.25 -9.92
N THR A 7 20.46 11.79 -11.13
CA THR A 7 20.08 12.49 -12.35
C THR A 7 18.70 12.00 -12.77
N LEU A 8 17.78 12.94 -13.03
CA LEU A 8 16.45 12.64 -13.54
C LEU A 8 16.46 12.79 -15.06
N PRO A 9 15.81 11.89 -15.82
CA PRO A 9 15.60 12.08 -17.25
C PRO A 9 14.63 13.24 -17.50
N ASP A 10 14.73 13.84 -18.69
CA ASP A 10 13.97 15.04 -19.10
C ASP A 10 12.46 14.88 -18.89
N GLU A 11 11.90 13.70 -19.19
CA GLU A 11 10.48 13.40 -18.99
C GLU A 11 10.01 13.57 -17.54
N LEU A 12 10.86 13.20 -16.57
CA LEU A 12 10.56 13.32 -15.15
C LEU A 12 10.81 14.74 -14.66
N GLU A 13 11.80 15.44 -15.21
CA GLU A 13 12.04 16.85 -14.92
C GLU A 13 10.84 17.71 -15.35
N GLU A 14 10.35 17.51 -16.57
CA GLU A 14 9.21 18.25 -17.10
C GLU A 14 7.93 17.99 -16.30
N ALA A 15 7.64 16.72 -15.98
CA ALA A 15 6.49 16.36 -15.16
C ALA A 15 6.58 16.97 -13.74
N LEU A 16 7.78 17.00 -13.16
CA LEU A 16 8.01 17.55 -11.82
C LEU A 16 7.83 19.07 -11.79
N GLU A 17 8.33 19.78 -12.79
CA GLU A 17 8.14 21.22 -12.92
C GLU A 17 6.67 21.58 -13.20
N ALA A 18 5.98 20.81 -14.04
CA ALA A 18 4.54 20.98 -14.26
C ALA A 18 3.73 20.78 -12.97
N TYR A 19 4.07 19.76 -12.17
CA TYR A 19 3.46 19.54 -10.87
C TYR A 19 3.75 20.70 -9.91
N ARG A 20 4.99 21.17 -9.79
CA ARG A 20 5.34 22.28 -8.89
C ARG A 20 4.61 23.57 -9.25
N ARG A 21 4.42 23.86 -10.55
CA ARG A 21 3.67 25.04 -11.03
C ARG A 21 2.17 24.96 -10.75
N SER A 22 1.61 23.76 -10.60
CA SER A 22 0.19 23.60 -10.28
C SER A 22 -0.13 23.76 -8.79
N GLN A 23 0.88 23.80 -7.92
CA GLN A 23 0.68 23.98 -6.47
C GLN A 23 0.67 25.48 -6.13
N ASP A 24 -0.32 25.91 -5.34
CA ASP A 24 -0.41 27.28 -4.81
C ASP A 24 0.82 27.68 -3.97
N LEU A 25 1.41 26.72 -3.26
CA LEU A 25 2.67 26.88 -2.56
C LEU A 25 3.68 25.87 -3.11
N PRO A 26 4.76 26.32 -3.78
CA PRO A 26 5.74 25.40 -4.35
C PRO A 26 6.45 24.63 -3.24
N LEU A 27 6.18 23.33 -3.18
CA LEU A 27 6.88 22.41 -2.29
C LEU A 27 8.37 22.33 -2.68
N PRO A 28 9.28 22.26 -1.70
CA PRO A 28 10.69 22.02 -1.99
C PRO A 28 10.86 20.63 -2.60
N LEU A 29 11.72 20.51 -3.62
CA LEU A 29 11.98 19.26 -4.33
C LEU A 29 12.31 18.11 -3.36
N THR A 30 13.07 18.41 -2.31
CA THR A 30 13.44 17.43 -1.27
C THR A 30 12.22 16.83 -0.56
N ALA A 31 11.19 17.62 -0.25
CA ALA A 31 9.98 17.13 0.38
C ALA A 31 9.18 16.23 -0.58
N LEU A 32 9.10 16.62 -1.86
CA LEU A 32 8.43 15.83 -2.89
C LEU A 32 9.13 14.48 -3.10
N THR A 33 10.47 14.47 -3.24
CA THR A 33 11.25 13.24 -3.40
C THR A 33 11.12 12.34 -2.17
N GLN A 34 11.12 12.89 -0.96
CA GLN A 34 10.91 12.11 0.27
C GLN A 34 9.51 11.51 0.34
N ALA A 35 8.47 12.24 -0.07
CA ALA A 35 7.11 11.74 -0.14
C ALA A 35 6.98 10.60 -1.16
N ALA A 36 7.50 10.80 -2.38
CA ALA A 36 7.47 9.80 -3.44
C ALA A 36 8.25 8.52 -3.04
N LEU A 37 9.42 8.66 -2.42
CA LEU A 37 10.21 7.52 -1.96
C LEU A 37 9.49 6.73 -0.85
N ARG A 38 8.83 7.45 0.07
CA ARG A 38 8.02 6.82 1.12
C ARG A 38 6.89 5.99 0.50
N GLU A 39 6.12 6.58 -0.40
CA GLU A 39 5.03 5.89 -1.10
C GLU A 39 5.52 4.67 -1.88
N TYR A 40 6.65 4.79 -2.58
CA TYR A 40 7.27 3.68 -3.31
C TYR A 40 7.62 2.51 -2.38
N LEU A 41 8.25 2.80 -1.23
CA LEU A 41 8.65 1.79 -0.26
C LEU A 41 7.45 1.18 0.49
N GLU A 42 6.42 1.96 0.79
CA GLU A 42 5.16 1.47 1.37
C GLU A 42 4.46 0.48 0.43
N LYS A 43 4.33 0.84 -0.86
CA LYS A 43 3.73 -0.04 -1.88
C LYS A 43 4.47 -1.38 -2.03
N ARG A 44 5.77 -1.39 -1.74
CA ARG A 44 6.62 -2.59 -1.81
C ARG A 44 6.70 -3.36 -0.49
N GLY A 45 6.09 -2.86 0.59
CA GLY A 45 6.10 -3.48 1.91
C GLY A 45 7.39 -3.25 2.71
N PHE A 46 8.27 -2.34 2.27
CA PHE A 46 9.49 -1.97 3.01
C PHE A 46 9.26 -0.85 4.04
N LEU A 47 8.09 -0.21 4.00
CA LEU A 47 7.65 0.72 5.03
C LEU A 47 6.22 0.36 5.50
N PRO A 48 5.91 0.52 6.79
CA PRO A 48 4.53 0.44 7.25
C PRO A 48 3.72 1.56 6.59
N PRO A 49 2.45 1.32 6.23
CA PRO A 49 1.61 2.33 5.58
C PRO A 49 1.43 3.53 6.52
N SER A 50 1.72 4.73 6.00
CA SER A 50 1.65 5.99 6.75
C SER A 50 0.25 6.32 7.25
N SER A 51 -0.77 5.87 6.51
CA SER A 51 -2.15 5.75 6.97
C SER A 51 -2.33 4.31 7.43
N GLY A 52 -2.28 4.09 8.75
CA GLY A 52 -2.38 2.75 9.34
C GLY A 52 -3.48 1.94 8.66
N ARG A 53 -3.10 0.96 7.83
CA ARG A 53 -4.07 0.08 7.19
C ARG A 53 -4.76 -0.68 8.30
N SER A 54 -6.00 -0.32 8.59
CA SER A 54 -6.89 -1.25 9.28
C SER A 54 -6.98 -2.49 8.39
N PHE A 55 -6.64 -3.64 8.95
CA PHE A 55 -6.95 -4.91 8.31
C PHE A 55 -8.48 -5.02 8.23
N GLY A 56 -9.04 -4.57 7.12
CA GLY A 56 -10.47 -4.64 6.83
C GLY A 56 -10.78 -5.97 6.16
N ILE A 57 -11.19 -6.96 6.95
CA ILE A 57 -11.84 -8.14 6.40
C ILE A 57 -13.29 -7.74 6.14
N THR A 58 -13.75 -7.80 4.90
CA THR A 58 -15.18 -7.68 4.59
C THR A 58 -15.81 -9.06 4.74
N PRO A 59 -16.55 -9.34 5.84
CA PRO A 59 -17.21 -10.63 5.99
C PRO A 59 -18.28 -10.80 4.91
N SER A 60 -18.44 -12.03 4.41
CA SER A 60 -19.54 -12.38 3.52
C SER A 60 -20.89 -12.15 4.19
N ARG A 61 -21.87 -11.58 3.46
CA ARG A 61 -23.24 -11.31 3.97
C ARG A 61 -23.92 -12.54 4.58
N ARG A 62 -23.61 -13.73 4.07
CA ARG A 62 -24.00 -15.02 4.63
C ARG A 62 -22.70 -15.76 4.96
N GLY A 63 -22.39 -15.90 6.24
CA GLY A 63 -21.28 -16.75 6.70
C GLY A 63 -21.62 -18.24 6.58
N SER A 64 -20.68 -19.09 6.95
CA SER A 64 -20.85 -20.55 7.00
C SER A 64 -21.88 -21.02 8.03
N GLY A 65 -22.32 -20.15 8.95
CA GLY A 65 -23.23 -20.50 10.06
C GLY A 65 -22.54 -21.18 11.25
N ASN A 66 -21.31 -21.65 11.04
CA ASN A 66 -20.49 -22.36 12.02
C ASN A 66 -19.42 -21.42 12.58
N LYS A 67 -19.18 -21.50 13.90
CA LYS A 67 -18.30 -20.56 14.64
C LYS A 67 -16.85 -21.04 14.75
N ASP A 68 -16.62 -22.32 14.46
CA ASP A 68 -15.35 -23.04 14.65
C ASP A 68 -14.69 -23.43 13.33
N VAL A 69 -15.25 -23.03 12.18
CA VAL A 69 -14.70 -23.39 10.85
C VAL A 69 -13.26 -22.94 10.70
N SER A 70 -12.88 -21.80 11.26
CA SER A 70 -11.51 -21.30 11.15
C SER A 70 -10.50 -22.15 11.95
N SER A 71 -10.92 -22.77 13.06
CA SER A 71 -10.05 -23.62 13.88
C SER A 71 -10.07 -25.08 13.40
N GLU A 72 -11.26 -25.60 13.12
CA GLU A 72 -11.51 -26.99 12.73
C GLU A 72 -11.63 -27.16 11.21
N HIS A 73 -10.96 -26.31 10.42
CA HIS A 73 -11.12 -26.26 8.96
C HIS A 73 -10.87 -27.61 8.27
N ASP A 74 -9.88 -28.38 8.75
CA ASP A 74 -9.57 -29.71 8.22
C ASP A 74 -10.74 -30.68 8.36
N ARG A 75 -11.46 -30.64 9.48
CA ARG A 75 -12.65 -31.48 9.72
C ARG A 75 -13.77 -31.14 8.74
N TYR A 76 -14.05 -29.85 8.54
CA TYR A 76 -15.07 -29.41 7.59
C TYR A 76 -14.68 -29.70 6.13
N LEU A 77 -13.39 -29.62 5.78
CA LEU A 77 -12.90 -29.96 4.45
C LEU A 77 -13.02 -31.47 4.17
N ALA A 78 -12.75 -32.32 5.17
CA ALA A 78 -12.94 -33.76 5.06
C ALA A 78 -14.43 -34.13 4.94
N GLU A 79 -15.30 -33.59 5.80
CA GLU A 79 -16.75 -33.82 5.74
C GLU A 79 -17.36 -33.39 4.40
N ALA A 80 -16.87 -32.30 3.79
CA ALA A 80 -17.33 -31.82 2.48
C ALA A 80 -16.86 -32.68 1.29
N ALA A 81 -15.81 -33.49 1.45
CA ALA A 81 -15.27 -34.35 0.39
C ALA A 81 -15.95 -35.72 0.34
N GLU A 82 -16.69 -36.09 1.40
CA GLU A 82 -17.34 -37.40 1.54
C GLU A 82 -18.84 -37.41 1.15
N GLY A 83 -19.41 -36.25 0.78
CA GLY A 83 -20.81 -36.09 0.37
C GLY A 83 -20.98 -35.73 -1.10
#